data_AF-A0A552AEX3-F1
#
_entry.id   AF-A0A552AEX3-F1
#
_cell.length_a   1.000
_cell.length_b   1.000
_cell.length_c   1.000
_cell.angle_alpha   90.00
_cell.angle_beta   90.00
_cell.angle_gamma   90.00
#
_symmetry.space_group_name_H-M   'P 1'
#
loop_
_entity.id
_entity.type
_entity.pdbx_description
1 polymer ?
#
loop_
_entity_poly.entity_id
_entity_poly.type
_entity_poly.pdbx_seq_one_letter_code
_entity_poly.pdbx_strand_id
1 'polypeptide(L)'
;MSSNFFQQYAIKLLQLVTNGNFDTETQFISLAGTTLVVDLGNANSKIINKEVFDIGNAIPTWSTRYSSNNSLLTSYTLFLYSIDLDGDPDPQLDSEIEKAYNSLMDSQSKFNDIDTQAREKYNTYKNQASENITFGDYINQFYPAYSIAKDSLNAKIIQYEDLMKQKYGDGYSVIAEARKAVSPTGGAADITDKNSYNMPIITGSLASAGGTTTLPGQTPPPPDSTLVESYAPAFSIDGFTTKYQEWQAASADDKKAGYTITIKKSNSVIDSEPYFNEIPFDFSTFPNFLNFSNSDSDDNWWDEQFELTISFIGLATFSISPGVWFDKSIVSNYCHKLKSDYPSFFGKNGSMSLLPTEIIVGFQPQIKLRLNNKAYQSAKNSLNSQKLITIGSFNIGSSQCSTYGSKSDILYEDSGNTITIGPVKSTLPLLLGVTSTKLGLSSPKPPISKSVQFGDQFYLRNQNGQYIVGADKSLGLNGSQYYPRLGNTGKIALEFTGGIGNVENGMIVQIKSTEEFVGKYNVLGAWTTPSCYYYSTETNYQQQNWQIFKNNPNDKLIQDGDQVYFKNIYYKDQNLVSNGLYLTTKKDVDEFWIIEKVEDQDS
;
A
#
# COMPACT_ATOMS: atom_id res chain seq x y z
N MET A 1 29.58 20.25 1.55
CA MET A 1 29.93 19.45 0.36
C MET A 1 29.32 18.04 0.40
N SER A 2 29.13 17.43 1.56
CA SER A 2 28.59 16.06 1.71
C SER A 2 27.10 15.87 1.34
N SER A 3 26.27 16.90 1.45
CA SER A 3 24.83 16.82 1.15
C SER A 3 24.50 16.52 -0.31
N ASN A 4 25.29 17.06 -1.27
CA ASN A 4 25.04 16.87 -2.70
C ASN A 4 25.35 15.43 -3.14
N PHE A 5 26.36 14.78 -2.55
CA PHE A 5 26.71 13.41 -2.88
C PHE A 5 25.56 12.44 -2.54
N PHE A 6 25.10 12.49 -1.28
CA PHE A 6 24.12 11.56 -0.80
C PHE A 6 22.78 11.74 -1.50
N GLN A 7 22.42 12.98 -1.82
CA GLN A 7 21.27 13.30 -2.65
C GLN A 7 21.36 12.64 -4.04
N GLN A 8 22.51 12.72 -4.72
CA GLN A 8 22.69 12.04 -6.03
C GLN A 8 22.60 10.53 -5.93
N TYR A 9 23.16 9.93 -4.87
CA TYR A 9 23.01 8.50 -4.60
C TYR A 9 21.54 8.11 -4.37
N ALA A 10 20.85 8.85 -3.50
CA ALA A 10 19.45 8.65 -3.18
C ALA A 10 18.56 8.71 -4.42
N ILE A 11 18.74 9.75 -5.25
CA ILE A 11 17.98 9.95 -6.49
C ILE A 11 18.24 8.80 -7.46
N LYS A 12 19.50 8.44 -7.70
CA LYS A 12 19.84 7.36 -8.63
C LYS A 12 19.34 5.99 -8.14
N LEU A 13 19.46 5.72 -6.85
CA LEU A 13 18.92 4.50 -6.25
C LEU A 13 17.40 4.45 -6.45
N LEU A 14 16.70 5.55 -6.16
CA LEU A 14 15.25 5.62 -6.30
C LEU A 14 14.81 5.47 -7.75
N GLN A 15 15.41 6.20 -8.70
CA GLN A 15 15.14 6.07 -10.14
C GLN A 15 15.32 4.62 -10.61
N LEU A 16 16.37 3.97 -10.15
CA LEU A 16 16.71 2.62 -10.53
C LEU A 16 15.70 1.60 -9.99
N VAL A 17 15.19 1.81 -8.78
CA VAL A 17 14.29 0.84 -8.14
C VAL A 17 12.81 1.10 -8.36
N THR A 18 12.42 2.33 -8.72
CA THR A 18 11.04 2.67 -9.10
C THR A 18 10.84 2.78 -10.61
N ASN A 19 11.90 2.57 -11.41
CA ASN A 19 11.91 2.85 -12.85
C ASN A 19 11.42 4.27 -13.18
N GLY A 20 11.65 5.23 -12.29
CA GLY A 20 11.21 6.63 -12.42
C GLY A 20 9.78 6.92 -11.94
N ASN A 21 9.01 5.94 -11.49
CA ASN A 21 7.60 6.11 -11.09
C ASN A 21 7.40 6.49 -9.62
N PHE A 22 8.26 7.35 -9.05
CA PHE A 22 8.10 7.79 -7.66
C PHE A 22 7.20 9.02 -7.57
N ASP A 23 6.12 8.93 -6.78
CA ASP A 23 5.19 10.03 -6.57
C ASP A 23 5.54 10.80 -5.29
N THR A 24 6.15 11.97 -5.43
CA THR A 24 6.56 12.81 -4.30
C THR A 24 5.38 13.37 -3.50
N GLU A 25 4.17 13.38 -4.03
CA GLU A 25 2.98 13.86 -3.35
C GLU A 25 2.40 12.81 -2.41
N THR A 26 2.43 11.54 -2.82
CA THR A 26 1.80 10.44 -2.05
C THR A 26 2.82 9.53 -1.38
N GLN A 27 4.09 9.56 -1.79
CA GLN A 27 5.15 8.69 -1.28
C GLN A 27 6.27 9.47 -0.60
N PHE A 28 7.03 8.77 0.22
CA PHE A 28 8.20 9.25 0.94
C PHE A 28 9.28 8.17 0.95
N ILE A 29 10.55 8.56 0.88
CA ILE A 29 11.68 7.63 0.96
C ILE A 29 12.53 7.93 2.20
N SER A 30 12.85 6.88 2.93
CA SER A 30 13.80 6.90 4.04
C SER A 30 14.92 5.91 3.77
N LEU A 31 16.15 6.39 3.72
CA LEU A 31 17.35 5.57 3.46
C LEU A 31 17.94 5.03 4.77
N ALA A 32 18.40 3.79 4.76
CA ALA A 32 19.08 3.20 5.91
C ALA A 32 20.42 3.94 6.14
N GLY A 33 20.58 4.53 7.33
CA GLY A 33 21.73 5.41 7.63
C GLY A 33 23.07 4.69 7.73
N THR A 34 23.07 3.49 8.30
CA THR A 34 24.19 2.52 8.32
C THR A 34 23.64 1.21 7.80
N THR A 35 24.49 0.37 7.21
CA THR A 35 24.06 -0.93 6.66
C THR A 35 23.28 -1.72 7.73
N LEU A 36 21.95 -1.72 7.62
CA LEU A 36 21.10 -2.58 8.43
C LEU A 36 21.15 -3.92 7.72
N VAL A 37 22.02 -4.79 8.24
CA VAL A 37 22.02 -6.19 7.85
C VAL A 37 20.67 -6.75 8.31
N VAL A 38 19.91 -7.29 7.37
CA VAL A 38 18.59 -7.86 7.65
C VAL A 38 18.62 -9.34 7.32
N ASP A 39 18.19 -10.18 8.25
CA ASP A 39 18.25 -11.64 8.12
C ASP A 39 17.07 -12.21 7.32
N LEU A 40 16.72 -11.54 6.22
CA LEU A 40 15.64 -11.95 5.33
C LEU A 40 15.95 -13.26 4.59
N GLY A 41 17.24 -13.64 4.52
CA GLY A 41 17.72 -14.88 3.90
C GLY A 41 17.82 -16.09 4.84
N ASN A 42 17.32 -15.99 6.07
CA ASN A 42 17.46 -17.06 7.06
C ASN A 42 16.70 -18.34 6.66
N ALA A 43 17.25 -19.52 6.98
CA ALA A 43 16.53 -20.78 6.76
C ALA A 43 15.29 -20.93 7.67
N ASN A 44 15.26 -20.24 8.81
CA ASN A 44 14.14 -20.22 9.73
C ASN A 44 13.19 -19.06 9.43
N SER A 45 12.00 -19.39 8.92
CA SER A 45 10.98 -18.40 8.55
C SER A 45 10.52 -17.54 9.73
N LYS A 46 10.62 -18.01 10.98
CA LYS A 46 10.26 -17.20 12.17
C LYS A 46 11.26 -16.06 12.44
N ILE A 47 12.50 -16.20 12.01
CA ILE A 47 13.51 -15.13 12.06
C ILE A 47 13.23 -14.12 10.94
N ILE A 48 12.94 -14.60 9.73
CA ILE A 48 12.52 -13.74 8.61
C ILE A 48 11.30 -12.92 9.02
N ASN A 49 10.28 -13.55 9.60
CA ASN A 49 9.06 -12.88 10.05
C ASN A 49 9.37 -11.77 11.07
N LYS A 50 10.36 -11.96 11.96
CA LYS A 50 10.77 -10.93 12.91
C LYS A 50 11.35 -9.70 12.19
N GLU A 51 12.22 -9.91 11.21
CA GLU A 51 12.79 -8.82 10.40
C GLU A 51 11.71 -8.08 9.61
N VAL A 52 10.80 -8.83 8.98
CA VAL A 52 9.67 -8.25 8.22
C VAL A 52 8.76 -7.44 9.15
N PHE A 53 8.44 -7.96 10.34
CA PHE A 53 7.68 -7.22 11.35
C PHE A 53 8.39 -5.94 11.79
N ASP A 54 9.69 -6.01 12.11
CA ASP A 54 10.43 -4.85 12.59
C ASP A 54 10.47 -3.73 11.55
N ILE A 55 10.68 -4.08 10.27
CA ILE A 55 10.72 -3.11 9.18
C ILE A 55 9.32 -2.52 8.93
N GLY A 56 8.29 -3.36 8.85
CA GLY A 56 6.93 -2.96 8.52
C GLY A 56 6.23 -2.19 9.65
N ASN A 57 6.48 -2.58 10.90
CA ASN A 57 5.89 -1.95 12.09
C ASN A 57 6.61 -0.65 12.47
N ALA A 58 7.86 -0.44 12.06
CA ALA A 58 8.57 0.80 12.30
C ALA A 58 8.09 1.90 11.35
N ILE A 59 7.18 2.75 11.83
CA ILE A 59 6.76 3.97 11.12
C ILE A 59 7.99 4.87 10.98
N PRO A 60 8.44 5.21 9.75
CA PRO A 60 9.58 6.09 9.57
C PRO A 60 9.28 7.49 10.09
N THR A 61 10.28 8.15 10.68
CA THR A 61 10.28 9.60 10.82
C THR A 61 10.22 10.27 9.45
N TRP A 62 9.64 11.48 9.36
CA TRP A 62 9.71 12.33 8.16
C TRP A 62 11.14 12.90 7.97
N SER A 63 12.08 11.99 7.76
CA SER A 63 13.48 12.27 7.54
C SER A 63 14.02 11.33 6.48
N THR A 64 15.06 11.81 5.79
CA THR A 64 15.80 11.03 4.80
C THR A 64 16.46 9.79 5.41
N ARG A 65 16.63 9.74 6.73
CA ARG A 65 17.14 8.56 7.45
C ARG A 65 15.97 7.69 7.88
N TYR A 66 16.08 6.39 7.62
CA TYR A 66 15.19 5.39 8.18
C TYR A 66 15.49 5.24 9.68
N SER A 67 14.61 5.82 10.47
CA SER A 67 14.55 5.70 11.92
C SER A 67 13.08 5.58 12.32
N SER A 68 12.80 4.70 13.28
CA SER A 68 11.44 4.53 13.80
C SER A 68 11.02 5.78 14.59
N ASN A 69 9.88 6.37 14.21
CA ASN A 69 9.17 7.37 14.98
C ASN A 69 8.24 6.71 16.00
N ASN A 70 7.53 5.67 15.57
CA ASN A 70 6.53 4.95 16.36
C ASN A 70 6.28 3.54 15.80
N SER A 71 5.47 2.75 16.50
CA SER A 71 4.97 1.45 16.04
C SER A 71 3.64 1.62 15.30
N LEU A 72 3.50 1.01 14.12
CA LEU A 72 2.26 1.00 13.35
C LEU A 72 1.09 0.41 14.14
N LEU A 73 1.30 -0.74 14.79
CA LEU A 73 0.28 -1.35 15.65
C LEU A 73 -0.19 -0.37 16.75
N THR A 74 0.76 0.24 17.46
CA THR A 74 0.45 1.14 18.58
C THR A 74 -0.27 2.39 18.08
N SER A 75 0.26 3.04 17.05
CA SER A 75 -0.33 4.25 16.49
C SER A 75 -1.70 4.00 15.88
N TYR A 76 -1.89 2.87 15.17
CA TYR A 76 -3.19 2.49 14.59
C TYR A 76 -4.21 2.15 15.67
N THR A 77 -3.81 1.42 16.71
CA THR A 77 -4.68 1.16 17.87
C THR A 77 -5.15 2.47 18.49
N LEU A 78 -4.23 3.40 18.77
CA LEU A 78 -4.58 4.71 19.31
C LEU A 78 -5.51 5.47 18.37
N PHE A 79 -5.23 5.49 17.07
CA PHE A 79 -6.11 6.11 16.07
C PHE A 79 -7.53 5.54 16.15
N LEU A 80 -7.70 4.22 16.16
CA LEU A 80 -9.02 3.58 16.28
C LEU A 80 -9.78 3.97 17.55
N TYR A 81 -9.09 4.19 18.67
CA TYR A 81 -9.71 4.68 19.92
C TYR A 81 -9.97 6.19 19.93
N SER A 82 -9.35 6.92 19.01
CA SER A 82 -9.46 8.38 18.86
C SER A 82 -10.56 8.80 17.89
N ILE A 83 -11.06 7.88 17.07
CA ILE A 83 -12.15 8.14 16.14
C ILE A 83 -13.40 8.56 16.94
N ASP A 84 -13.93 9.71 16.57
CA ASP A 84 -15.26 10.18 16.93
C ASP A 84 -16.24 9.71 15.85
N LEU A 85 -17.32 9.08 16.28
CA LEU A 85 -18.33 8.54 15.39
C LEU A 85 -19.64 9.31 15.51
N ASP A 86 -19.64 10.44 16.21
CA ASP A 86 -20.80 11.31 16.41
C ASP A 86 -21.95 10.58 17.13
N GLY A 87 -21.61 9.66 18.05
CA GLY A 87 -22.58 8.87 18.83
C GLY A 87 -23.38 9.71 19.83
N ASP A 88 -24.57 9.23 20.19
CA ASP A 88 -25.47 9.91 21.13
C ASP A 88 -24.91 9.88 22.57
N PRO A 89 -24.64 11.05 23.19
CA PRO A 89 -24.09 11.11 24.54
C PRO A 89 -25.10 10.73 25.64
N ASP A 90 -26.35 10.38 25.32
CA ASP A 90 -27.36 10.01 26.31
C ASP A 90 -26.86 8.88 27.24
N PRO A 91 -26.74 9.14 28.56
CA PRO A 91 -26.33 8.12 29.52
C PRO A 91 -27.36 6.99 29.71
N GLN A 92 -28.61 7.16 29.28
CA GLN A 92 -29.63 6.12 29.39
C GLN A 92 -29.40 4.95 28.43
N LEU A 93 -28.72 5.21 27.29
CA LEU A 93 -28.41 4.19 26.29
C LEU A 93 -27.57 3.03 26.85
N ASP A 94 -26.71 3.28 27.84
CA ASP A 94 -25.90 2.22 28.45
C ASP A 94 -26.78 1.15 29.13
N SER A 95 -27.85 1.58 29.81
CA SER A 95 -28.81 0.65 30.44
C SER A 95 -29.67 -0.09 29.41
N GLU A 96 -30.00 0.55 28.29
CA GLU A 96 -30.76 -0.07 27.20
C GLU A 96 -29.92 -1.09 26.44
N ILE A 97 -28.65 -0.79 26.19
CA ILE A 97 -27.66 -1.70 25.62
C ILE A 97 -27.50 -2.94 26.49
N GLU A 98 -27.34 -2.78 27.80
CA GLU A 98 -27.22 -3.92 28.73
C GLU A 98 -28.46 -4.83 28.68
N LYS A 99 -29.67 -4.25 28.67
CA LYS A 99 -30.93 -5.02 28.53
C LYS A 99 -31.02 -5.74 27.19
N ALA A 100 -30.61 -5.08 26.10
CA ALA A 100 -30.61 -5.66 24.77
C ALA A 100 -29.58 -6.81 24.66
N TYR A 101 -28.39 -6.64 25.25
CA TYR A 101 -27.36 -7.68 25.32
C TYR A 101 -27.85 -8.93 26.06
N ASN A 102 -28.42 -8.76 27.25
CA ASN A 102 -28.97 -9.89 28.01
C ASN A 102 -30.09 -10.61 27.22
N SER A 103 -30.96 -9.84 26.55
CA SER A 103 -32.01 -10.40 25.69
C SER A 103 -31.45 -11.17 24.48
N LEU A 104 -30.33 -10.70 23.91
CA LEU A 104 -29.62 -11.39 22.83
C LEU A 104 -29.03 -12.71 23.32
N MET A 105 -28.35 -12.72 24.46
CA MET A 105 -27.76 -13.94 25.05
C MET A 105 -28.83 -14.99 25.37
N ASP A 106 -29.98 -14.57 25.91
CA ASP A 106 -31.13 -15.46 26.16
C ASP A 106 -31.67 -16.08 24.85
N SER A 107 -31.83 -15.27 23.79
CA SER A 107 -32.28 -15.76 22.47
C SER A 107 -31.24 -16.68 21.82
N GLN A 108 -29.94 -16.41 21.97
CA GLN A 108 -28.87 -17.28 21.47
C GLN A 108 -28.89 -18.64 22.15
N SER A 109 -29.04 -18.68 23.49
CA SER A 109 -29.18 -19.94 24.23
C SER A 109 -30.38 -20.75 23.74
N LYS A 110 -31.54 -20.11 23.60
CA LYS A 110 -32.77 -20.76 23.09
C LYS A 110 -32.61 -21.30 21.67
N PHE A 111 -31.94 -20.54 20.79
CA PHE A 111 -31.67 -21.01 19.43
C PHE A 111 -30.76 -22.23 19.43
N ASN A 112 -29.69 -22.24 20.23
CA ASN A 112 -28.78 -23.39 20.35
C ASN A 112 -29.50 -24.65 20.85
N ASP A 113 -30.41 -24.50 21.83
CA ASP A 113 -31.23 -25.61 22.33
C ASP A 113 -32.15 -26.16 21.23
N ILE A 114 -32.77 -25.28 20.44
CA ILE A 114 -33.68 -25.65 19.35
C ILE A 114 -32.92 -26.27 18.17
N ASP A 115 -31.74 -25.78 17.81
CA ASP A 115 -30.85 -26.40 16.79
C ASP A 115 -30.46 -27.81 17.22
N THR A 116 -30.07 -28.00 18.47
CA THR A 116 -29.72 -29.32 19.03
C THR A 116 -30.90 -30.29 18.90
N GLN A 117 -32.10 -29.89 19.36
CA GLN A 117 -33.31 -30.72 19.25
C GLN A 117 -33.70 -31.00 17.79
N ALA A 118 -33.57 -30.02 16.90
CA ALA A 118 -33.86 -30.19 15.47
C ALA A 118 -32.94 -31.24 14.84
N ARG A 119 -31.64 -31.23 15.19
CA ARG A 119 -30.67 -32.22 14.70
C ARG A 119 -30.96 -33.62 15.23
N GLU A 120 -31.31 -33.76 16.50
CA GLU A 120 -31.69 -35.05 17.09
C GLU A 120 -32.92 -35.66 16.40
N LYS A 121 -33.95 -34.84 16.16
CA LYS A 121 -35.16 -35.27 15.45
C LYS A 121 -34.91 -35.58 13.98
N TYR A 122 -34.07 -34.80 13.30
CA TYR A 122 -33.64 -35.08 11.93
C TYR A 122 -32.90 -36.42 11.83
N ASN A 123 -31.97 -36.70 12.75
CA ASN A 123 -31.24 -37.96 12.77
C ASN A 123 -32.18 -39.16 13.00
N THR A 124 -33.19 -39.01 13.87
CA THR A 124 -34.22 -40.03 14.08
C THR A 124 -35.05 -40.26 12.82
N TYR A 125 -35.50 -39.18 12.17
CA TYR A 125 -36.25 -39.23 10.91
C TYR A 125 -35.46 -39.93 9.80
N LYS A 126 -34.19 -39.55 9.61
CA LYS A 126 -33.29 -40.12 8.60
C LYS A 126 -33.05 -41.62 8.80
N ASN A 127 -33.09 -42.11 10.04
CA ASN A 127 -32.94 -43.53 10.35
C ASN A 127 -34.24 -44.34 10.12
N GLN A 128 -35.39 -43.68 9.97
CA GLN A 128 -36.71 -44.33 9.83
C GLN A 128 -37.33 -44.16 8.44
N ALA A 129 -36.99 -43.10 7.71
CA ALA A 129 -37.52 -42.80 6.39
C ALA A 129 -36.64 -43.38 5.27
N SER A 130 -37.27 -43.87 4.19
CA SER A 130 -36.59 -44.35 2.97
C SER A 130 -36.20 -43.23 2.00
N GLU A 131 -36.60 -41.99 2.28
CA GLU A 131 -36.36 -40.80 1.44
C GLU A 131 -35.18 -39.97 1.95
N ASN A 132 -34.33 -39.51 1.03
CA ASN A 132 -33.15 -38.71 1.33
C ASN A 132 -33.47 -37.21 1.36
N ILE A 133 -34.04 -36.71 2.47
CA ILE A 133 -34.30 -35.28 2.69
C ILE A 133 -33.10 -34.59 3.35
N THR A 134 -32.78 -33.36 2.94
CA THR A 134 -31.71 -32.56 3.57
C THR A 134 -32.16 -32.01 4.92
N PHE A 135 -31.21 -31.63 5.79
CA PHE A 135 -31.56 -30.98 7.06
C PHE A 135 -32.35 -29.67 6.86
N GLY A 136 -31.98 -28.89 5.83
CA GLY A 136 -32.66 -27.64 5.49
C GLY A 136 -34.11 -27.83 5.07
N ASP A 137 -34.38 -28.83 4.22
CA ASP A 137 -35.76 -29.14 3.82
C ASP A 137 -36.56 -29.71 5.00
N TYR A 138 -35.93 -30.54 5.83
CA TYR A 138 -36.56 -31.12 7.01
C TYR A 138 -37.01 -30.06 8.02
N ILE A 139 -36.15 -29.11 8.39
CA ILE A 139 -36.51 -28.07 9.36
C ILE A 139 -37.61 -27.15 8.82
N ASN A 140 -37.60 -26.87 7.52
CA ASN A 140 -38.63 -26.06 6.87
C ASN A 140 -40.00 -26.77 6.86
N GLN A 141 -40.02 -28.09 6.63
CA GLN A 141 -41.26 -28.85 6.48
C GLN A 141 -41.81 -29.38 7.82
N PHE A 142 -40.94 -29.81 8.73
CA PHE A 142 -41.33 -30.59 9.91
C PHE A 142 -40.92 -29.95 11.24
N TYR A 143 -40.07 -28.90 11.24
CA TYR A 143 -39.58 -28.29 12.47
C TYR A 143 -39.60 -26.75 12.44
N PRO A 144 -40.78 -26.12 12.28
CA PRO A 144 -40.91 -24.66 12.13
C PRO A 144 -40.37 -23.87 13.33
N ALA A 145 -40.27 -24.50 14.51
CA ALA A 145 -39.64 -23.92 15.70
C ALA A 145 -38.19 -23.44 15.44
N TYR A 146 -37.46 -24.09 14.52
CA TYR A 146 -36.12 -23.67 14.13
C TYR A 146 -36.12 -22.28 13.48
N SER A 147 -36.97 -22.05 12.48
CA SER A 147 -37.03 -20.77 11.78
C SER A 147 -37.46 -19.65 12.73
N ILE A 148 -38.47 -19.90 13.57
CA ILE A 148 -38.96 -18.93 14.56
C ILE A 148 -37.85 -18.53 15.54
N ALA A 149 -37.08 -19.49 16.03
CA ALA A 149 -35.96 -19.22 16.94
C ALA A 149 -34.84 -18.44 16.25
N LYS A 150 -34.52 -18.78 14.99
CA LYS A 150 -33.53 -18.08 14.18
C LYS A 150 -33.94 -16.64 13.90
N ASP A 151 -35.19 -16.41 13.51
CA ASP A 151 -35.72 -15.06 13.24
C ASP A 151 -35.77 -14.22 14.53
N SER A 152 -36.12 -14.83 15.66
CA SER A 152 -36.07 -14.17 16.97
C SER A 152 -34.65 -13.79 17.38
N LEU A 153 -33.66 -14.65 17.15
CA LEU A 153 -32.25 -14.34 17.37
C LEU A 153 -31.79 -13.18 16.47
N ASN A 154 -32.09 -13.24 15.16
CA ASN A 154 -31.74 -12.18 14.21
C ASN A 154 -32.33 -10.82 14.61
N ALA A 155 -33.60 -10.79 15.04
CA ALA A 155 -34.24 -9.56 15.50
C ALA A 155 -33.55 -8.96 16.74
N LYS A 156 -33.02 -9.81 17.64
CA LYS A 156 -32.28 -9.34 18.83
C LYS A 156 -30.86 -8.89 18.51
N ILE A 157 -30.21 -9.51 17.52
CA ILE A 157 -28.94 -9.02 16.97
C ILE A 157 -29.13 -7.61 16.42
N ILE A 158 -30.12 -7.39 15.55
CA ILE A 158 -30.43 -6.08 14.96
C ILE A 158 -30.73 -5.05 16.05
N GLN A 159 -31.58 -5.39 17.03
CA GLN A 159 -31.92 -4.48 18.12
C GLN A 159 -30.68 -4.04 18.94
N TYR A 160 -29.80 -4.98 19.27
CA TYR A 160 -28.56 -4.66 19.98
C TYR A 160 -27.62 -3.80 19.11
N GLU A 161 -27.43 -4.17 17.83
CA GLU A 161 -26.59 -3.41 16.91
C GLU A 161 -27.10 -1.98 16.68
N ASP A 162 -28.41 -1.77 16.56
CA ASP A 162 -28.99 -0.43 16.38
C ASP A 162 -28.79 0.45 17.60
N LEU A 163 -28.89 -0.10 18.82
CA LEU A 163 -28.57 0.64 20.05
C LEU A 163 -27.07 0.97 20.14
N MET A 164 -26.19 0.05 19.72
CA MET A 164 -24.76 0.30 19.67
C MET A 164 -24.42 1.39 18.63
N LYS A 165 -25.07 1.39 17.45
CA LYS A 165 -24.93 2.48 16.47
C LYS A 165 -25.51 3.80 16.97
N GLN A 166 -26.61 3.78 17.72
CA GLN A 166 -27.16 5.00 18.30
C GLN A 166 -26.19 5.60 19.32
N LYS A 167 -25.66 4.78 20.23
CA LYS A 167 -24.73 5.21 21.28
C LYS A 167 -23.36 5.61 20.74
N TYR A 168 -22.85 4.89 19.76
CA TYR A 168 -21.46 5.02 19.32
C TYR A 168 -21.32 5.43 17.85
N GLY A 169 -22.40 5.71 17.13
CA GLY A 169 -22.41 6.14 15.72
C GLY A 169 -22.47 5.01 14.68
N ASP A 170 -22.86 5.35 13.44
CA ASP A 170 -23.06 4.40 12.32
C ASP A 170 -21.81 3.59 11.95
N GLY A 171 -20.61 4.10 12.25
CA GLY A 171 -19.33 3.42 12.02
C GLY A 171 -18.92 2.42 13.11
N TYR A 172 -19.71 2.26 14.17
CA TYR A 172 -19.29 1.54 15.38
C TYR A 172 -18.83 0.10 15.10
N SER A 173 -19.60 -0.67 14.34
CA SER A 173 -19.30 -2.09 14.09
C SER A 173 -17.96 -2.27 13.39
N VAL A 174 -17.69 -1.45 12.37
CA VAL A 174 -16.42 -1.46 11.62
C VAL A 174 -15.24 -1.14 12.53
N ILE A 175 -15.37 -0.09 13.35
CA ILE A 175 -14.31 0.31 14.28
C ILE A 175 -14.13 -0.71 15.41
N ALA A 176 -15.21 -1.30 15.91
CA ALA A 176 -15.16 -2.33 16.95
C ALA A 176 -14.44 -3.59 16.48
N GLU A 177 -14.72 -4.06 15.25
CA GLU A 177 -14.00 -5.20 14.66
C GLU A 177 -12.52 -4.86 14.43
N ALA A 178 -12.20 -3.66 13.95
CA ALA A 178 -10.81 -3.22 13.80
C ALA A 178 -10.08 -3.18 15.16
N ARG A 179 -10.74 -2.74 16.24
CA ARG A 179 -10.19 -2.76 17.60
C ARG A 179 -9.94 -4.18 18.10
N LYS A 180 -10.82 -5.13 17.80
CA LYS A 180 -10.60 -6.56 18.10
C LYS A 180 -9.40 -7.10 17.32
N ALA A 181 -9.29 -6.75 16.04
CA ALA A 181 -8.20 -7.19 15.17
C ALA A 181 -6.81 -6.77 15.68
N VAL A 182 -6.69 -5.67 16.44
CA VAL A 182 -5.43 -5.21 17.07
C VAL A 182 -5.28 -5.60 18.54
N SER A 183 -6.25 -6.31 19.13
CA SER A 183 -6.30 -6.67 20.55
C SER A 183 -5.10 -7.53 21.01
N PRO A 184 -4.65 -7.41 22.28
CA PRO A 184 -3.67 -8.32 22.88
C PRO A 184 -4.26 -9.71 23.21
N THR A 185 -5.55 -9.90 23.02
CA THR A 185 -6.24 -11.18 23.22
C THR A 185 -7.03 -11.51 21.96
N GLY A 186 -6.56 -12.50 21.20
CA GLY A 186 -7.18 -12.93 19.94
C GLY A 186 -6.96 -12.01 18.72
N GLY A 187 -6.18 -10.93 18.87
CA GLY A 187 -5.83 -9.98 17.81
C GLY A 187 -4.34 -10.01 17.43
N ALA A 188 -3.90 -9.01 16.66
CA ALA A 188 -2.53 -8.89 16.16
C ALA A 188 -1.49 -8.72 17.28
N ALA A 189 -1.89 -8.11 18.41
CA ALA A 189 -1.02 -7.90 19.56
C ALA A 189 -0.96 -9.12 20.50
N ASP A 190 -1.70 -10.20 20.20
CA ASP A 190 -1.60 -11.45 20.93
C ASP A 190 -0.24 -12.10 20.65
N ILE A 191 0.58 -12.16 21.69
CA ILE A 191 1.93 -12.74 21.64
C ILE A 191 1.95 -14.21 22.08
N THR A 192 0.81 -14.75 22.52
CA THR A 192 0.71 -16.07 23.15
C THR A 192 0.11 -17.11 22.23
N ASP A 193 -0.92 -16.75 21.46
CA ASP A 193 -1.68 -17.67 20.62
C ASP A 193 -1.66 -17.26 19.15
N LYS A 194 -1.46 -18.24 18.26
CA LYS A 194 -1.57 -18.01 16.81
C LYS A 194 -3.02 -17.71 16.43
N ASN A 195 -3.23 -16.65 15.64
CA ASN A 195 -4.52 -16.32 15.04
C ASN A 195 -4.35 -15.80 13.60
N SER A 196 -5.39 -15.23 12.99
CA SER A 196 -5.37 -14.71 11.61
C SER A 196 -4.69 -13.35 11.47
N TYR A 197 -4.42 -12.66 12.57
CA TYR A 197 -3.90 -11.29 12.62
C TYR A 197 -2.41 -11.23 12.98
N ASN A 198 -1.84 -12.32 13.49
CA ASN A 198 -0.44 -12.42 13.89
C ASN A 198 0.33 -13.48 13.08
N MET A 199 1.65 -13.48 13.22
CA MET A 199 2.55 -14.45 12.63
C MET A 199 3.58 -14.93 13.66
N PRO A 200 4.03 -16.19 13.58
CA PRO A 200 5.04 -16.70 14.50
C PRO A 200 6.39 -16.03 14.24
N ILE A 201 7.05 -15.61 15.31
CA ILE A 201 8.38 -15.00 15.29
C ILE A 201 9.31 -15.69 16.28
N ILE A 202 10.61 -15.48 16.07
CA ILE A 202 11.65 -15.81 17.05
C ILE A 202 12.38 -14.53 17.43
N THR A 203 12.57 -14.32 18.73
CA THR A 203 13.35 -13.21 19.28
C THR A 203 14.52 -13.73 20.10
N GLY A 204 15.59 -12.94 20.17
CA GLY A 204 16.85 -13.30 20.83
C GLY A 204 18.06 -13.01 19.95
N SER A 205 19.25 -13.12 20.52
CA SER A 205 20.51 -12.82 19.84
C SER A 205 21.08 -14.08 19.17
N LEU A 206 20.49 -14.52 18.06
CA LEU A 206 21.27 -15.29 17.09
C LEU A 206 22.06 -14.30 16.26
N ALA A 207 23.39 -14.43 16.24
CA ALA A 207 24.13 -13.89 15.12
C ALA A 207 23.59 -14.57 13.85
N SER A 208 23.06 -13.79 12.92
CA SER A 208 22.60 -14.29 11.63
C SER A 208 23.70 -15.16 11.01
N ALA A 209 23.32 -16.23 10.30
CA ALA A 209 24.32 -17.06 9.62
C ALA A 209 25.13 -16.17 8.66
N GLY A 210 26.44 -16.01 8.92
CA GLY A 210 27.33 -15.10 8.18
C GLY A 210 27.36 -13.63 8.66
N GLY A 211 26.62 -13.28 9.71
CA GLY A 211 26.47 -11.91 10.26
C GLY A 211 27.37 -11.58 11.44
N THR A 212 28.28 -12.46 11.83
CA THR A 212 29.29 -12.12 12.83
C THR A 212 30.32 -11.19 12.20
N THR A 213 30.30 -9.91 12.57
CA THR A 213 31.48 -9.04 12.49
C THR A 213 32.51 -9.51 13.51
N THR A 214 33.09 -10.69 13.27
CA THR A 214 34.28 -11.08 14.03
C THR A 214 35.47 -10.31 13.48
N LEU A 215 36.18 -9.64 14.38
CA LEU A 215 37.47 -9.06 14.08
C LEU A 215 38.43 -10.17 13.63
N PRO A 216 39.39 -9.89 12.73
CA PRO A 216 40.46 -10.84 12.43
C PRO A 216 41.16 -11.28 13.72
N GLY A 217 41.03 -12.55 14.09
CA GLY A 217 41.62 -13.14 15.29
C GLY A 217 40.70 -13.27 16.52
N GLN A 218 39.40 -12.97 16.43
CA GLN A 218 38.44 -13.23 17.52
C GLN A 218 37.49 -14.37 17.20
N THR A 219 37.24 -15.21 18.21
CA THR A 219 36.15 -16.20 18.19
C THR A 219 34.83 -15.44 18.32
N PRO A 220 33.81 -15.73 17.49
CA PRO A 220 32.51 -15.10 17.63
C PRO A 220 32.02 -15.28 19.08
N PRO A 221 31.47 -14.24 19.74
CA PRO A 221 30.82 -14.45 21.01
C PRO A 221 29.78 -15.56 20.81
N PRO A 222 29.77 -16.60 21.66
CA PRO A 222 28.74 -17.63 21.57
C PRO A 222 27.37 -16.93 21.62
N PRO A 223 26.42 -17.29 20.74
CA PRO A 223 25.12 -16.65 20.72
C PRO A 223 24.51 -16.74 22.13
N ASP A 224 24.11 -15.59 22.67
CA ASP A 224 23.50 -15.56 24.01
C ASP A 224 22.25 -16.45 24.00
N SER A 225 22.21 -17.34 24.99
CA SER A 225 21.26 -18.42 25.12
C SER A 225 19.87 -17.88 25.52
N THR A 226 18.96 -17.80 24.56
CA THR A 226 17.72 -18.60 24.42
C THR A 226 16.84 -17.93 23.37
N LEU A 227 16.63 -18.59 22.23
CA LEU A 227 15.61 -18.15 21.28
C LEU A 227 14.24 -18.30 21.93
N VAL A 228 13.46 -17.23 21.91
CA VAL A 228 12.09 -17.21 22.41
C VAL A 228 11.15 -17.15 21.23
N GLU A 229 10.37 -18.22 21.06
CA GLU A 229 9.25 -18.22 20.13
C GLU A 229 8.09 -17.40 20.72
N SER A 230 7.45 -16.63 19.86
CA SER A 230 6.30 -15.79 20.21
C SER A 230 5.51 -15.47 18.94
N TYR A 231 4.55 -14.55 19.03
CA TYR A 231 3.80 -14.01 17.91
C TYR A 231 3.94 -12.49 17.83
N ALA A 232 3.88 -11.96 16.61
CA ALA A 232 3.83 -10.53 16.35
C ALA A 232 2.79 -10.24 15.26
N PRO A 233 2.29 -9.00 15.14
CA PRO A 233 1.40 -8.60 14.06
C PRO A 233 1.89 -9.09 12.69
N ALA A 234 0.98 -9.69 11.93
CA ALA A 234 1.33 -10.26 10.63
C ALA A 234 1.73 -9.15 9.66
N PHE A 235 2.86 -9.34 8.98
CA PHE A 235 3.27 -8.56 7.81
C PHE A 235 3.67 -9.53 6.71
N SER A 236 3.47 -9.15 5.46
CA SER A 236 3.97 -9.89 4.30
C SER A 236 5.12 -9.14 3.64
N ILE A 237 6.01 -9.91 3.03
CA ILE A 237 6.97 -9.45 2.04
C ILE A 237 6.86 -10.34 0.81
N ASP A 238 6.69 -9.72 -0.36
CA ASP A 238 6.42 -10.46 -1.59
C ASP A 238 7.67 -10.59 -2.45
N GLY A 239 7.89 -11.77 -3.05
CA GLY A 239 8.94 -12.02 -4.05
C GLY A 239 10.38 -12.12 -3.52
N PHE A 240 10.65 -11.73 -2.27
CA PHE A 240 12.01 -11.71 -1.71
C PHE A 240 12.72 -13.07 -1.79
N THR A 241 12.11 -14.15 -1.27
CA THR A 241 12.75 -15.47 -1.17
C THR A 241 13.23 -16.00 -2.52
N THR A 242 12.37 -15.91 -3.54
CA THR A 242 12.71 -16.34 -4.91
C THR A 242 13.87 -15.52 -5.46
N LYS A 243 13.80 -14.19 -5.32
CA LYS A 243 14.84 -13.30 -5.84
C LYS A 243 16.18 -13.49 -5.11
N TYR A 244 16.13 -13.74 -3.82
CA TYR A 244 17.31 -13.98 -3.00
C TYR A 244 18.03 -15.28 -3.41
N GLN A 245 17.30 -16.35 -3.77
CA GLN A 245 17.91 -17.57 -4.31
C GLN A 245 18.64 -17.33 -5.63
N GLU A 246 18.09 -16.50 -6.53
CA GLU A 246 18.78 -16.08 -7.75
C GLU A 246 20.07 -15.33 -7.44
N TRP A 247 20.04 -14.43 -6.45
CA TRP A 247 21.20 -13.67 -6.01
C TRP A 247 22.28 -14.55 -5.38
N GLN A 248 21.89 -15.56 -4.60
CA GLN A 248 22.81 -16.55 -4.05
C GLN A 248 23.49 -17.37 -5.16
N ALA A 249 22.74 -17.81 -6.17
CA ALA A 249 23.29 -18.52 -7.33
C ALA A 249 24.26 -17.62 -8.13
N ALA A 250 23.88 -16.37 -8.40
CA ALA A 250 24.74 -15.41 -9.08
C ALA A 250 26.02 -15.12 -8.29
N SER A 251 25.92 -15.05 -6.97
CA SER A 251 27.09 -14.93 -6.09
C SER A 251 27.99 -16.16 -6.16
N ALA A 252 27.46 -17.38 -6.15
CA ALA A 252 28.27 -18.59 -6.25
C ALA A 252 29.07 -18.67 -7.57
N ASP A 253 28.52 -18.12 -8.66
CA ASP A 253 29.15 -18.10 -9.99
C ASP A 253 30.12 -16.92 -10.21
N ASP A 254 30.38 -16.08 -9.20
CA ASP A 254 31.17 -14.83 -9.32
C ASP A 254 30.68 -13.89 -10.42
N LYS A 255 29.39 -13.97 -10.79
CA LYS A 255 28.77 -13.08 -11.77
C LYS A 255 28.63 -11.68 -11.17
N LYS A 256 29.22 -10.68 -11.82
CA LYS A 256 29.05 -9.27 -11.45
C LYS A 256 27.67 -8.73 -11.85
N ALA A 257 26.96 -8.21 -10.85
CA ALA A 257 25.81 -7.30 -10.80
C ALA A 257 25.01 -6.92 -12.06
N GLY A 258 23.70 -7.20 -12.03
CA GLY A 258 22.70 -6.68 -12.97
C GLY A 258 22.42 -5.17 -12.86
N TYR A 259 22.84 -4.51 -11.78
CA TYR A 259 22.62 -3.08 -11.54
C TYR A 259 23.84 -2.35 -10.94
N THR A 260 24.10 -1.13 -11.42
CA THR A 260 25.24 -0.29 -11.00
C THR A 260 24.81 1.17 -10.87
N ILE A 261 25.14 1.80 -9.74
CA ILE A 261 24.94 3.23 -9.49
C ILE A 261 26.28 3.94 -9.64
N THR A 262 26.35 4.92 -10.54
CA THR A 262 27.56 5.73 -10.77
C THR A 262 27.30 7.21 -10.53
N ILE A 263 28.17 7.85 -9.74
CA ILE A 263 28.12 9.26 -9.35
C ILE A 263 29.43 9.91 -9.77
N LYS A 264 29.34 11.00 -10.53
CA LYS A 264 30.49 11.77 -11.07
C LYS A 264 30.24 13.25 -10.84
N LYS A 265 31.29 14.05 -10.67
CA LYS A 265 31.13 15.51 -10.53
C LYS A 265 30.55 16.16 -11.79
N SER A 266 30.96 15.72 -12.98
CA SER A 266 30.46 16.21 -14.26
C SER A 266 28.95 16.00 -14.46
N ASN A 267 28.31 15.18 -13.63
CA ASN A 267 26.85 15.01 -13.59
C ASN A 267 26.16 16.08 -12.72
N SER A 268 26.82 17.20 -12.41
CA SER A 268 26.26 18.32 -11.64
C SER A 268 25.04 19.01 -12.30
N VAL A 269 24.60 18.51 -13.46
CA VAL A 269 23.30 18.86 -14.05
C VAL A 269 22.28 17.81 -13.60
N ILE A 270 21.86 17.86 -12.34
CA ILE A 270 20.47 17.52 -11.99
C ILE A 270 19.72 18.85 -11.87
N ASP A 271 19.82 19.69 -12.91
CA ASP A 271 19.07 20.94 -13.05
C ASP A 271 17.92 20.76 -14.06
N SER A 272 17.72 19.56 -14.63
CA SER A 272 16.83 19.36 -15.79
C SER A 272 15.81 18.22 -15.67
N GLU A 273 15.69 17.56 -14.52
CA GLU A 273 14.58 16.63 -14.27
C GLU A 273 13.58 17.35 -13.34
N PRO A 274 12.50 17.95 -13.87
CA PRO A 274 11.57 18.77 -13.08
C PRO A 274 10.98 18.03 -11.88
N TYR A 275 10.89 16.70 -11.93
CA TYR A 275 10.38 15.84 -10.85
C TYR A 275 11.22 15.85 -9.56
N PHE A 276 12.53 16.10 -9.64
CA PHE A 276 13.45 15.91 -8.49
C PHE A 276 13.90 17.22 -7.83
N ASN A 277 13.70 18.35 -8.51
CA ASN A 277 13.95 19.69 -7.94
C ASN A 277 12.92 20.07 -6.85
N GLU A 278 11.80 19.35 -6.78
CA GLU A 278 10.72 19.56 -5.81
C GLU A 278 10.83 18.66 -4.58
N ILE A 279 11.81 17.76 -4.51
CA ILE A 279 12.01 16.90 -3.34
C ILE A 279 12.54 17.77 -2.18
N PRO A 280 11.73 18.08 -1.15
CA PRO A 280 12.09 19.03 -0.11
C PRO A 280 12.81 18.29 1.01
N PHE A 281 13.97 17.70 0.69
CA PHE A 281 14.76 16.93 1.65
C PHE A 281 15.98 17.71 2.11
N ASP A 282 16.03 17.93 3.42
CA ASP A 282 17.24 18.34 4.09
C ASP A 282 18.15 17.13 4.32
N PHE A 283 19.09 16.91 3.41
CA PHE A 283 20.13 15.88 3.55
C PHE A 283 21.28 16.32 4.46
N SER A 284 21.22 17.50 5.08
CA SER A 284 22.25 17.95 6.04
C SER A 284 22.31 17.10 7.30
N THR A 285 21.23 16.36 7.60
CA THR A 285 21.16 15.43 8.75
C THR A 285 21.88 14.10 8.50
N PHE A 286 22.27 13.80 7.25
CA PHE A 286 23.14 12.65 6.99
C PHE A 286 24.58 13.03 7.31
N PRO A 287 25.28 12.24 8.16
CA PRO A 287 26.71 12.46 8.39
C PRO A 287 27.44 12.40 7.04
N ASN A 288 28.60 13.08 6.96
CA ASN A 288 29.39 13.20 5.76
C ASN A 288 29.43 11.88 4.96
N PHE A 289 28.73 11.83 3.83
CA PHE A 289 28.59 10.62 3.03
C PHE A 289 29.94 10.01 2.74
N LEU A 290 30.93 10.82 2.39
CA LEU A 290 32.31 10.39 2.30
C LEU A 290 33.07 10.99 3.47
N ASN A 291 33.56 10.15 4.38
CA ASN A 291 34.37 10.59 5.50
C ASN A 291 35.56 9.65 5.69
N PHE A 292 36.75 10.22 5.82
CA PHE A 292 37.96 9.51 6.23
C PHE A 292 38.41 10.16 7.52
N SER A 293 38.58 9.37 8.58
CA SER A 293 38.93 9.90 9.89
C SER A 293 40.24 10.69 9.85
N ASN A 294 40.19 11.99 10.18
CA ASN A 294 41.32 12.94 10.20
C ASN A 294 42.07 13.10 8.86
N SER A 295 41.36 13.34 7.75
CA SER A 295 41.99 13.98 6.57
C SER A 295 42.27 15.45 6.87
N ASP A 296 43.42 15.97 6.44
CA ASP A 296 43.66 17.42 6.47
C ASP A 296 42.50 18.14 5.75
N SER A 297 41.99 19.21 6.36
CA SER A 297 40.77 19.92 5.94
C SER A 297 40.81 20.55 4.53
N ASP A 298 41.95 20.44 3.84
CA ASP A 298 42.24 21.09 2.55
C ASP A 298 42.18 20.16 1.33
N ASP A 299 41.92 18.86 1.51
CA ASP A 299 41.81 17.97 0.36
C ASP A 299 40.40 18.04 -0.26
N ASN A 300 40.25 18.88 -1.30
CA ASN A 300 39.06 18.88 -2.15
C ASN A 300 39.02 17.60 -3.00
N TRP A 301 38.34 16.57 -2.50
CA TRP A 301 38.14 15.30 -3.19
C TRP A 301 37.06 15.37 -4.29
N TRP A 302 36.27 16.45 -4.34
CA TRP A 302 35.18 16.62 -5.29
C TRP A 302 35.64 17.43 -6.51
N ASP A 303 36.34 16.76 -7.41
CA ASP A 303 36.79 17.31 -8.70
C ASP A 303 36.31 16.52 -9.90
N GLU A 304 36.69 16.94 -11.11
CA GLU A 304 36.25 16.32 -12.37
C GLU A 304 36.72 14.86 -12.54
N GLN A 305 37.70 14.41 -11.74
CA GLN A 305 38.20 13.04 -11.75
C GLN A 305 37.48 12.15 -10.74
N PHE A 306 36.65 12.74 -9.86
CA PHE A 306 35.86 12.00 -8.90
C PHE A 306 34.81 11.11 -9.60
N GLU A 307 34.83 9.83 -9.26
CA GLU A 307 33.78 8.88 -9.64
C GLU A 307 33.59 7.83 -8.53
N LEU A 308 32.35 7.72 -8.01
CA LEU A 308 31.94 6.62 -7.15
C LEU A 308 31.02 5.69 -7.94
N THR A 309 31.34 4.41 -7.94
CA THR A 309 30.50 3.37 -8.52
C THR A 309 30.18 2.33 -7.45
N ILE A 310 28.90 2.00 -7.28
CA ILE A 310 28.41 0.95 -6.40
C ILE A 310 27.63 -0.05 -7.25
N SER A 311 28.13 -1.27 -7.35
CA SER A 311 27.53 -2.37 -8.11
C SER A 311 27.01 -3.44 -7.16
N PHE A 312 25.84 -4.01 -7.40
CA PHE A 312 25.25 -5.02 -6.51
C PHE A 312 25.00 -6.34 -7.23
N ILE A 313 25.42 -7.48 -6.66
CA ILE A 313 25.04 -8.79 -7.21
C ILE A 313 23.52 -8.88 -7.31
N GLY A 314 22.81 -8.40 -6.29
CA GLY A 314 21.37 -8.27 -6.28
C GLY A 314 20.92 -6.89 -5.82
N LEU A 315 19.96 -6.29 -6.51
CA LEU A 315 19.28 -5.07 -6.08
C LEU A 315 17.83 -5.16 -6.55
N ALA A 316 16.88 -4.99 -5.64
CA ALA A 316 15.45 -4.95 -5.96
C ALA A 316 14.67 -4.23 -4.86
N THR A 317 13.43 -3.88 -5.20
CA THR A 317 12.38 -3.53 -4.25
C THR A 317 11.50 -4.74 -3.97
N PHE A 318 10.95 -4.77 -2.76
CA PHE A 318 9.98 -5.78 -2.35
C PHE A 318 8.84 -5.11 -1.60
N SER A 319 7.61 -5.37 -2.04
CA SER A 319 6.42 -4.89 -1.35
C SER A 319 6.38 -5.43 0.07
N ILE A 320 6.11 -4.56 1.03
CA ILE A 320 5.86 -4.89 2.42
C ILE A 320 4.48 -4.37 2.79
N SER A 321 3.66 -5.21 3.45
CA SER A 321 2.31 -4.80 3.82
C SER A 321 1.89 -5.39 5.17
N PRO A 322 1.14 -4.63 5.99
CA PRO A 322 0.51 -5.20 7.17
C PRO A 322 -0.57 -6.20 6.75
N GLY A 323 -0.77 -7.24 7.55
CA GLY A 323 -1.83 -8.23 7.34
C GLY A 323 -3.23 -7.66 7.59
N VAL A 324 -4.22 -8.54 7.64
CA VAL A 324 -5.66 -8.21 7.75
C VAL A 324 -6.07 -7.49 9.05
N TRP A 325 -5.13 -7.21 9.95
CA TRP A 325 -5.36 -6.41 11.16
C TRP A 325 -5.31 -4.91 10.92
N PHE A 326 -4.73 -4.46 9.81
CA PHE A 326 -4.66 -3.06 9.43
C PHE A 326 -5.56 -2.79 8.23
N ASP A 327 -6.53 -1.90 8.39
CA ASP A 327 -7.41 -1.48 7.30
C ASP A 327 -7.14 -0.01 6.93
N LYS A 328 -6.54 0.17 5.74
CA LYS A 328 -6.26 1.50 5.18
C LYS A 328 -7.53 2.28 4.86
N SER A 329 -8.65 1.60 4.54
CA SER A 329 -9.92 2.28 4.26
C SER A 329 -10.47 2.96 5.51
N ILE A 330 -10.29 2.38 6.69
CA ILE A 330 -10.65 3.02 7.97
C ILE A 330 -9.83 4.30 8.17
N VAL A 331 -8.52 4.26 7.87
CA VAL A 331 -7.69 5.47 7.95
C VAL A 331 -8.24 6.55 7.02
N SER A 332 -8.52 6.24 5.75
CA SER A 332 -9.04 7.21 4.78
C SER A 332 -10.43 7.76 5.16
N ASN A 333 -11.32 6.90 5.67
CA ASN A 333 -12.70 7.28 5.97
C ASN A 333 -12.83 8.08 7.27
N TYR A 334 -11.93 7.88 8.23
CA TYR A 334 -12.06 8.46 9.58
C TYR A 334 -10.91 9.39 9.97
N CYS A 335 -9.94 9.69 9.08
CA CYS A 335 -8.81 10.57 9.39
C CYS A 335 -9.21 11.98 9.87
N HIS A 336 -10.40 12.45 9.50
CA HIS A 336 -10.95 13.76 9.83
C HIS A 336 -11.99 13.72 10.97
N LYS A 337 -12.30 12.52 11.48
CA LYS A 337 -13.29 12.30 12.52
C LYS A 337 -12.60 11.93 13.83
N LEU A 338 -11.75 12.82 14.34
CA LEU A 338 -11.02 12.60 15.58
C LEU A 338 -11.67 13.40 16.71
N LYS A 339 -11.69 12.82 17.90
CA LYS A 339 -12.07 13.52 19.14
C LYS A 339 -11.18 14.74 19.36
N SER A 340 -11.78 15.83 19.85
CA SER A 340 -11.17 17.18 19.90
C SER A 340 -9.87 17.31 20.71
N ASP A 341 -9.60 16.38 21.62
CA ASP A 341 -8.47 16.37 22.56
C ASP A 341 -7.30 15.46 22.11
N TYR A 342 -7.42 14.78 20.97
CA TYR A 342 -6.43 13.81 20.52
C TYR A 342 -5.33 14.44 19.64
N PRO A 343 -4.10 13.89 19.68
CA PRO A 343 -2.99 14.39 18.89
C PRO A 343 -3.21 14.18 17.38
N SER A 344 -2.50 14.96 16.56
CA SER A 344 -2.46 14.71 15.12
C SER A 344 -1.81 13.35 14.85
N PHE A 345 -2.55 12.44 14.22
CA PHE A 345 -2.01 11.15 13.75
C PHE A 345 -1.28 11.28 12.41
N PHE A 346 -1.61 12.31 11.64
CA PHE A 346 -1.15 12.47 10.25
C PHE A 346 -0.27 13.70 10.07
N GLY A 347 0.29 13.85 8.86
CA GLY A 347 1.23 14.91 8.53
C GLY A 347 2.62 14.69 9.13
N LYS A 348 3.54 15.64 8.92
CA LYS A 348 4.98 15.50 9.19
C LYS A 348 5.33 15.06 10.63
N ASN A 349 4.51 15.43 11.60
CA ASN A 349 4.73 15.16 13.02
C ASN A 349 3.77 14.09 13.58
N GLY A 350 2.96 13.48 12.72
CA GLY A 350 1.96 12.50 13.13
C GLY A 350 2.55 11.15 13.52
N SER A 351 1.91 10.48 14.47
CA SER A 351 2.32 9.13 14.91
C SER A 351 2.03 8.04 13.87
N MET A 352 1.15 8.30 12.91
CA MET A 352 0.78 7.47 11.75
C MET A 352 1.11 8.17 10.43
N SER A 353 2.17 8.96 10.37
CA SER A 353 2.41 9.85 9.25
C SER A 353 2.77 9.15 7.93
N LEU A 354 3.42 7.99 8.04
CA LEU A 354 3.98 7.21 6.92
C LEU A 354 3.67 5.72 7.14
N LEU A 355 3.35 5.02 6.07
CA LEU A 355 3.19 3.56 6.04
C LEU A 355 4.27 2.96 5.13
N PRO A 356 5.22 2.16 5.64
CA PRO A 356 6.11 1.36 4.80
C PRO A 356 5.33 0.54 3.78
N THR A 357 5.70 0.66 2.50
CA THR A 357 5.04 -0.06 1.41
C THR A 357 6.02 -0.86 0.55
N GLU A 358 7.28 -0.44 0.46
CA GLU A 358 8.32 -1.26 -0.16
C GLU A 358 9.64 -1.10 0.60
N ILE A 359 10.44 -2.16 0.58
CA ILE A 359 11.81 -2.14 1.07
C ILE A 359 12.78 -2.22 -0.11
N ILE A 360 13.87 -1.46 -0.02
CA ILE A 360 14.95 -1.46 -1.02
C ILE A 360 16.08 -2.32 -0.46
N VAL A 361 16.39 -3.42 -1.13
CA VAL A 361 17.35 -4.40 -0.63
C VAL A 361 18.48 -4.62 -1.64
N GLY A 362 19.71 -4.51 -1.14
CA GLY A 362 20.92 -4.80 -1.90
C GLY A 362 21.63 -6.07 -1.40
N PHE A 363 22.35 -6.74 -2.28
CA PHE A 363 23.11 -7.95 -1.98
C PHE A 363 24.54 -7.87 -2.54
N GLN A 364 25.52 -8.08 -1.66
CA GLN A 364 26.97 -8.08 -1.93
C GLN A 364 27.46 -6.91 -2.81
N PRO A 365 27.39 -5.65 -2.32
CA PRO A 365 27.87 -4.50 -3.08
C PRO A 365 29.39 -4.50 -3.35
N GLN A 366 29.82 -4.13 -4.54
CA GLN A 366 31.20 -3.73 -4.84
C GLN A 366 31.23 -2.22 -4.94
N ILE A 367 32.13 -1.59 -4.20
CA ILE A 367 32.33 -0.13 -4.21
C ILE A 367 33.63 0.16 -4.93
N LYS A 368 33.59 1.07 -5.91
CA LYS A 368 34.77 1.59 -6.62
C LYS A 368 34.80 3.10 -6.49
N LEU A 369 35.91 3.63 -5.98
CA LEU A 369 36.14 5.05 -5.81
C LEU A 369 37.36 5.46 -6.63
N ARG A 370 37.15 6.28 -7.66
CA ARG A 370 38.20 6.91 -8.45
C ARG A 370 38.32 8.36 -8.03
N LEU A 371 39.56 8.80 -7.82
CA LEU A 371 39.91 10.11 -7.31
C LEU A 371 41.02 10.73 -8.16
N ASN A 372 41.27 12.03 -7.96
CA ASN A 372 42.55 12.60 -8.39
C ASN A 372 43.72 12.00 -7.61
N ASN A 373 44.95 12.16 -8.12
CA ASN A 373 46.14 11.56 -7.51
C ASN A 373 46.35 11.99 -6.04
N LYS A 374 46.16 13.27 -5.71
CA LYS A 374 46.35 13.79 -4.35
C LYS A 374 45.38 13.14 -3.36
N ALA A 375 44.08 13.16 -3.70
CA ALA A 375 43.00 12.58 -2.92
C ALA A 375 43.13 11.06 -2.79
N TYR A 376 43.53 10.38 -3.86
CA TYR A 376 43.79 8.94 -3.86
C TYR A 376 44.91 8.56 -2.88
N GLN A 377 46.06 9.26 -2.92
CA GLN A 377 47.15 8.97 -1.99
C GLN A 377 46.75 9.26 -0.53
N SER A 378 45.99 10.33 -0.29
CA SER A 378 45.44 10.67 1.04
C SER A 378 44.49 9.58 1.57
N ALA A 379 43.57 9.11 0.72
CA ALA A 379 42.64 8.03 1.00
C ALA A 379 43.35 6.68 1.26
N LYS A 380 44.30 6.31 0.40
CA LYS A 380 45.12 5.09 0.52
C LYS A 380 45.93 5.08 1.82
N ASN A 381 46.58 6.19 2.17
CA ASN A 381 47.34 6.33 3.41
C ASN A 381 46.43 6.23 4.65
N SER A 382 45.22 6.80 4.58
CA SER A 382 44.24 6.70 5.67
C SER A 382 43.78 5.26 5.89
N LEU A 383 43.45 4.53 4.83
CA LEU A 383 43.06 3.11 4.94
C LEU A 383 44.16 2.21 5.48
N ASN A 384 45.40 2.44 5.05
CA ASN A 384 46.54 1.67 5.54
C ASN A 384 46.78 1.90 7.04
N SER A 385 46.46 3.08 7.58
CA SER A 385 46.66 3.45 8.99
C SER A 385 45.53 3.04 9.97
N GLN A 386 44.67 2.09 9.60
CA GLN A 386 43.55 1.57 10.45
C GLN A 386 42.42 2.57 10.74
N LYS A 387 42.28 3.58 9.87
CA LYS A 387 41.21 4.56 9.97
C LYS A 387 39.92 4.05 9.34
N LEU A 388 38.79 4.50 9.89
CA LEU A 388 37.45 4.26 9.36
C LEU A 388 37.22 5.12 8.10
N ILE A 389 36.73 4.49 7.04
CA ILE A 389 36.03 5.15 5.94
C ILE A 389 34.54 4.95 6.11
N THR A 390 33.79 6.03 5.94
CA THR A 390 32.34 5.98 5.70
C THR A 390 32.07 6.38 4.25
N ILE A 391 31.35 5.54 3.50
CA ILE A 391 30.77 5.80 2.17
C ILE A 391 29.26 5.59 2.29
N GLY A 392 28.50 6.65 2.56
CA GLY A 392 27.08 6.59 2.89
C GLY A 392 26.83 5.69 4.09
N SER A 393 26.12 4.61 3.85
CA SER A 393 25.80 3.59 4.84
C SER A 393 26.88 2.51 4.99
N PHE A 394 27.96 2.55 4.21
CA PHE A 394 29.06 1.57 4.24
C PHE A 394 30.22 2.08 5.10
N ASN A 395 30.50 1.40 6.21
CA ASN A 395 31.64 1.67 7.09
C ASN A 395 32.71 0.60 6.89
N ILE A 396 33.93 1.01 6.54
CA ILE A 396 35.01 0.12 6.10
C ILE A 396 36.31 0.50 6.81
N GLY A 397 37.03 -0.48 7.36
CA GLY A 397 38.47 -0.34 7.62
C GLY A 397 38.94 -0.04 9.05
N SER A 398 38.06 0.07 10.05
CA SER A 398 38.51 0.13 11.46
C SER A 398 38.48 -1.24 12.15
N SER A 399 39.35 -1.44 13.16
CA SER A 399 39.39 -2.64 13.99
C SER A 399 38.29 -2.72 15.05
N GLN A 400 37.38 -1.74 15.11
CA GLN A 400 36.29 -1.67 16.10
C GLN A 400 34.90 -1.51 15.45
N CYS A 401 34.85 -1.09 14.19
CA CYS A 401 33.65 -0.78 13.42
C CYS A 401 33.95 -1.01 11.93
N SER A 402 33.48 -2.12 11.38
CA SER A 402 33.35 -2.33 9.94
C SER A 402 31.98 -2.93 9.71
N THR A 403 31.12 -2.24 8.95
CA THR A 403 29.79 -2.75 8.59
C THR A 403 29.81 -3.47 7.25
N TYR A 404 30.91 -3.38 6.49
CA TYR A 404 31.04 -4.05 5.20
C TYR A 404 32.50 -4.44 4.88
N GLY A 405 32.80 -5.73 4.96
CA GLY A 405 34.11 -6.28 4.58
C GLY A 405 35.24 -6.00 5.56
N SER A 406 36.40 -6.54 5.20
CA SER A 406 37.66 -6.45 5.90
C SER A 406 38.69 -5.68 5.06
N LYS A 407 39.85 -5.35 5.64
CA LYS A 407 40.91 -4.66 4.89
C LYS A 407 41.44 -5.47 3.70
N SER A 408 41.41 -6.80 3.76
CA SER A 408 41.83 -7.65 2.64
C SER A 408 40.90 -7.54 1.43
N ASP A 409 39.70 -7.00 1.61
CA ASP A 409 38.73 -6.78 0.53
C ASP A 409 38.98 -5.45 -0.21
N ILE A 410 40.02 -4.71 0.16
CA ILE A 410 40.40 -3.43 -0.44
C ILE A 410 41.55 -3.65 -1.43
N LEU A 411 41.32 -3.24 -2.68
CA LEU A 411 42.30 -3.27 -3.77
C LEU A 411 42.65 -1.84 -4.20
N TYR A 412 43.95 -1.60 -4.40
CA TYR A 412 44.49 -0.32 -4.83
C TYR A 412 45.04 -0.42 -6.25
N GLU A 413 44.50 0.40 -7.15
CA GLU A 413 44.98 0.53 -8.54
C GLU A 413 45.69 1.88 -8.72
N ASP A 414 47.01 1.89 -8.48
CA ASP A 414 47.82 3.12 -8.47
C ASP A 414 47.83 3.86 -9.81
N SER A 415 47.85 3.13 -10.94
CA SER A 415 47.85 3.73 -12.28
C SER A 415 46.54 4.45 -12.63
N GLY A 416 45.44 4.04 -12.01
CA GLY A 416 44.09 4.57 -12.24
C GLY A 416 43.55 5.43 -11.11
N ASN A 417 44.33 5.66 -10.04
CA ASN A 417 43.89 6.33 -8.80
C ASN A 417 42.56 5.77 -8.27
N THR A 418 42.40 4.45 -8.30
CA THR A 418 41.15 3.77 -7.98
C THR A 418 41.30 2.87 -6.76
N ILE A 419 40.32 2.95 -5.86
CA ILE A 419 40.16 2.08 -4.69
C ILE A 419 38.93 1.21 -4.95
N THR A 420 39.08 -0.11 -4.93
CA THR A 420 37.96 -1.06 -5.03
C THR A 420 37.77 -1.78 -3.70
N ILE A 421 36.53 -1.91 -3.24
CA ILE A 421 36.16 -2.59 -2.00
C ILE A 421 35.09 -3.64 -2.32
N GLY A 422 35.36 -4.90 -1.96
CA GLY A 422 34.47 -6.03 -2.23
C GLY A 422 34.42 -6.45 -3.71
N PRO A 423 33.43 -7.25 -4.13
CA PRO A 423 32.26 -7.66 -3.35
C PRO A 423 32.67 -8.56 -2.18
N VAL A 424 32.07 -8.35 -1.02
CA VAL A 424 32.28 -9.18 0.17
C VAL A 424 31.24 -10.28 0.11
N LYS A 425 31.67 -11.55 0.10
CA LYS A 425 30.74 -12.68 0.14
C LYS A 425 29.95 -12.61 1.45
N SER A 426 28.63 -12.60 1.32
CA SER A 426 27.68 -12.49 2.43
C SER A 426 26.47 -13.36 2.13
N THR A 427 25.94 -14.00 3.16
CA THR A 427 24.62 -14.65 3.17
C THR A 427 23.53 -13.68 3.60
N LEU A 428 23.86 -12.44 3.93
CA LEU A 428 22.89 -11.49 4.45
C LEU A 428 22.71 -10.33 3.47
N PRO A 429 21.47 -10.05 3.05
CA PRO A 429 21.16 -8.85 2.29
C PRO A 429 21.23 -7.61 3.20
N LEU A 430 21.23 -6.45 2.54
CA LEU A 430 21.36 -5.14 3.15
C LEU A 430 20.09 -4.34 2.89
N LEU A 431 19.44 -3.84 3.93
CA LEU A 431 18.39 -2.85 3.77
C LEU A 431 19.04 -1.50 3.41
N LEU A 432 18.72 -0.99 2.22
CA LEU A 432 19.23 0.29 1.71
C LEU A 432 18.26 1.43 1.98
N GLY A 433 16.96 1.14 2.08
CA GLY A 433 15.92 2.12 2.38
C GLY A 433 14.53 1.52 2.35
N VAL A 434 13.55 2.36 2.63
CA VAL A 434 12.12 2.04 2.66
C VAL A 434 11.38 3.15 1.91
N THR A 435 10.50 2.77 0.99
CA THR A 435 9.49 3.67 0.43
C THR A 435 8.22 3.53 1.25
N SER A 436 7.54 4.64 1.49
CA SER A 436 6.35 4.71 2.32
C SER A 436 5.28 5.54 1.67
N THR A 437 4.03 5.17 1.85
CA THR A 437 2.88 6.01 1.50
C THR A 437 2.59 6.98 2.64
N LYS A 438 2.30 8.24 2.32
CA LYS A 438 1.81 9.24 3.28
C LYS A 438 0.36 8.93 3.65
N LEU A 439 0.08 8.77 4.94
CA LEU A 439 -1.27 8.49 5.42
C LEU A 439 -2.01 9.77 5.80
N GLY A 440 -3.34 9.73 5.71
CA GLY A 440 -4.24 10.81 6.16
C GLY A 440 -4.16 12.10 5.35
N LEU A 441 -3.48 12.09 4.20
CA LEU A 441 -3.72 13.10 3.17
C LEU A 441 -5.11 12.81 2.58
N SER A 442 -6.01 13.78 2.66
CA SER A 442 -7.37 13.71 2.10
C SER A 442 -7.28 13.32 0.62
N SER A 443 -7.54 12.04 0.35
CA SER A 443 -7.38 11.34 -0.93
C SER A 443 -6.03 11.61 -1.63
N PRO A 444 -5.18 10.59 -1.84
CA PRO A 444 -4.07 10.72 -2.77
C PRO A 444 -4.65 11.12 -4.13
N LYS A 445 -4.03 12.08 -4.81
CA LYS A 445 -4.11 12.10 -6.28
C LYS A 445 -3.76 10.67 -6.71
N PRO A 446 -4.63 9.98 -7.48
CA PRO A 446 -4.37 8.60 -7.89
C PRO A 446 -2.98 8.47 -8.51
N PRO A 447 -2.29 7.34 -8.27
CA PRO A 447 -0.90 7.13 -8.68
C PRO A 447 -0.77 7.45 -10.16
N ILE A 448 0.14 8.38 -10.51
CA ILE A 448 0.42 8.91 -11.86
C ILE A 448 -0.73 8.60 -12.82
N SER A 449 -1.81 9.37 -12.67
CA SER A 449 -2.94 9.38 -13.58
C SER A 449 -2.48 9.13 -15.03
N LYS A 450 -2.81 7.98 -15.59
CA LYS A 450 -2.92 7.87 -17.04
C LYS A 450 -4.11 8.72 -17.41
N SER A 451 -3.85 9.87 -18.04
CA SER A 451 -4.93 10.70 -18.60
C SER A 451 -5.84 9.82 -19.44
N VAL A 452 -7.14 10.01 -19.27
CA VAL A 452 -8.14 9.30 -20.08
C VAL A 452 -8.10 9.92 -21.47
N GLN A 453 -7.87 9.09 -22.48
CA GLN A 453 -7.91 9.49 -23.88
C GLN A 453 -9.22 9.05 -24.54
N PHE A 454 -9.62 9.73 -25.60
CA PHE A 454 -10.69 9.26 -26.46
C PHE A 454 -10.33 7.88 -27.02
N GLY A 455 -11.23 6.91 -26.87
CA GLY A 455 -11.01 5.51 -27.22
C GLY A 455 -10.47 4.61 -26.09
N ASP A 456 -10.01 5.18 -24.98
CA ASP A 456 -9.68 4.38 -23.79
C ASP A 456 -10.95 3.74 -23.22
N GLN A 457 -10.80 2.52 -22.71
CA GLN A 457 -11.85 1.83 -21.98
C GLN A 457 -11.82 2.18 -20.50
N PHE A 458 -13.00 2.42 -19.90
CA PHE A 458 -13.17 2.70 -18.49
C PHE A 458 -14.49 2.14 -17.94
N TYR A 459 -14.55 1.96 -16.63
CA TYR A 459 -15.78 1.75 -15.87
C TYR A 459 -16.27 3.06 -15.29
N LEU A 460 -17.58 3.20 -15.17
CA LEU A 460 -18.20 4.38 -14.56
C LEU A 460 -18.95 3.98 -13.31
N ARG A 461 -18.51 4.49 -12.16
CA ARG A 461 -19.10 4.24 -10.84
C ARG A 461 -19.78 5.48 -10.30
N ASN A 462 -21.01 5.40 -9.80
CA ASN A 462 -21.67 6.55 -9.17
C ASN A 462 -21.13 6.79 -7.75
N GLN A 463 -21.50 7.92 -7.16
CA GLN A 463 -21.14 8.28 -5.78
C GLN A 463 -21.54 7.24 -4.72
N ASN A 464 -22.56 6.41 -5.00
CA ASN A 464 -23.04 5.36 -4.11
C ASN A 464 -22.28 4.02 -4.27
N GLY A 465 -21.26 3.98 -5.13
CA GLY A 465 -20.43 2.79 -5.35
C GLY A 465 -20.96 1.80 -6.40
N GLN A 466 -22.07 2.11 -7.07
CA GLN A 466 -22.66 1.25 -8.11
C GLN A 466 -22.07 1.58 -9.49
N TYR A 467 -21.85 0.55 -10.30
CA TYR A 467 -21.32 0.69 -11.66
C TYR A 467 -22.43 0.70 -12.70
N ILE A 468 -22.15 1.25 -13.88
CA ILE A 468 -22.91 0.91 -15.08
C ILE A 468 -22.67 -0.58 -15.40
N VAL A 469 -23.77 -1.32 -15.48
CA VAL A 469 -23.81 -2.76 -15.78
C VAL A 469 -24.74 -3.03 -16.96
N GLY A 470 -24.78 -4.30 -17.39
CA GLY A 470 -25.44 -4.72 -18.63
C GLY A 470 -26.86 -4.17 -18.83
N ALA A 471 -27.15 -3.71 -20.05
CA ALA A 471 -28.39 -3.03 -20.41
C ALA A 471 -29.59 -3.98 -20.56
N ASP A 472 -30.78 -3.47 -20.26
CA ASP A 472 -32.04 -4.16 -20.55
C ASP A 472 -32.55 -3.77 -21.95
N LYS A 473 -32.92 -4.77 -22.74
CA LYS A 473 -33.61 -4.54 -24.02
C LYS A 473 -35.12 -4.38 -23.79
N SER A 474 -35.68 -3.29 -24.25
CA SER A 474 -37.14 -3.05 -24.27
C SER A 474 -37.62 -2.68 -25.67
N LEU A 475 -38.88 -2.97 -25.98
CA LEU A 475 -39.51 -2.60 -27.24
C LEU A 475 -40.17 -1.22 -27.09
N GLY A 476 -39.53 -0.19 -27.65
CA GLY A 476 -40.09 1.14 -27.79
C GLY A 476 -40.90 1.31 -29.07
N LEU A 477 -41.59 2.45 -29.18
CA LEU A 477 -42.41 2.80 -30.35
C LEU A 477 -41.63 2.82 -31.68
N ASN A 478 -40.31 3.00 -31.62
CA ASN A 478 -39.42 3.10 -32.79
C ASN A 478 -38.37 1.97 -32.85
N GLY A 479 -38.67 0.82 -32.25
CA GLY A 479 -37.79 -0.35 -32.23
C GLY A 479 -37.17 -0.65 -30.86
N SER A 480 -36.13 -1.47 -30.85
CA SER A 480 -35.47 -1.88 -29.60
C SER A 480 -34.70 -0.72 -28.97
N GLN A 481 -34.92 -0.49 -27.68
CA GLN A 481 -34.22 0.47 -26.83
C GLN A 481 -33.40 -0.32 -25.79
N TYR A 482 -32.19 0.13 -25.51
CA TYR A 482 -31.27 -0.55 -24.60
C TYR A 482 -30.97 0.35 -23.40
N TYR A 483 -31.50 0.00 -22.24
CA TYR A 483 -31.45 0.81 -21.02
C TYR A 483 -30.29 0.35 -20.12
N PRO A 484 -29.19 1.11 -20.00
CA PRO A 484 -28.12 0.75 -19.07
C PRO A 484 -28.63 0.74 -17.63
N ARG A 485 -28.08 -0.17 -16.84
CA ARG A 485 -28.46 -0.36 -15.44
C ARG A 485 -27.35 0.00 -14.49
N LEU A 486 -27.71 0.16 -13.22
CA LEU A 486 -26.79 0.27 -12.10
C LEU A 486 -26.74 -1.02 -11.29
N GLY A 487 -25.53 -1.44 -10.90
CA GLY A 487 -25.31 -2.63 -10.09
C GLY A 487 -23.90 -2.75 -9.53
N ASN A 488 -23.71 -3.70 -8.61
CA ASN A 488 -22.41 -3.93 -7.95
C ASN A 488 -21.60 -5.06 -8.59
N THR A 489 -22.15 -5.77 -9.58
CA THR A 489 -21.53 -6.91 -10.28
C THR A 489 -21.81 -6.83 -11.77
N GLY A 490 -20.89 -7.31 -12.61
CA GLY A 490 -21.07 -7.30 -14.07
C GLY A 490 -20.84 -5.93 -14.69
N LYS A 491 -19.83 -5.19 -14.21
CA LYS A 491 -19.42 -3.89 -14.74
C LYS A 491 -19.14 -3.98 -16.24
N ILE A 492 -19.64 -3.00 -16.99
CA ILE A 492 -19.45 -2.88 -18.43
C ILE A 492 -18.42 -1.80 -18.72
N ALA A 493 -17.45 -2.12 -19.58
CA ALA A 493 -16.50 -1.12 -20.06
C ALA A 493 -17.19 -0.14 -21.02
N LEU A 494 -16.81 1.12 -20.92
CA LEU A 494 -17.30 2.23 -21.71
C LEU A 494 -16.14 2.94 -22.38
N GLU A 495 -16.42 3.70 -23.43
CA GLU A 495 -15.44 4.51 -24.15
C GLU A 495 -15.94 5.94 -24.30
N PHE A 496 -15.04 6.92 -24.23
CA PHE A 496 -15.33 8.27 -24.68
C PHE A 496 -15.07 8.36 -26.17
N THR A 497 -16.08 8.79 -26.93
CA THR A 497 -15.99 9.02 -28.37
C THR A 497 -16.35 10.46 -28.75
N GLY A 498 -16.15 10.82 -30.02
CA GLY A 498 -16.45 12.16 -30.53
C GLY A 498 -15.29 13.15 -30.49
N GLY A 499 -14.08 12.71 -30.12
CA GLY A 499 -12.86 13.51 -30.09
C GLY A 499 -11.60 12.68 -30.32
N ILE A 500 -10.42 13.30 -30.13
CA ILE A 500 -9.09 12.67 -30.25
C ILE A 500 -8.19 13.17 -29.11
N GLY A 501 -7.23 12.35 -28.68
CA GLY A 501 -6.26 12.71 -27.62
C GLY A 501 -6.85 12.66 -26.21
N ASN A 502 -6.31 13.45 -25.29
CA ASN A 502 -6.77 13.50 -23.91
C ASN A 502 -8.17 14.11 -23.79
N VAL A 503 -8.98 13.55 -22.90
CA VAL A 503 -10.25 14.16 -22.49
C VAL A 503 -9.96 15.22 -21.43
N GLU A 504 -10.55 16.40 -21.58
CA GLU A 504 -10.38 17.53 -20.66
C GLU A 504 -11.69 17.97 -20.00
N ASN A 505 -11.58 18.57 -18.82
CA ASN A 505 -12.64 19.26 -18.11
C ASN A 505 -13.31 20.30 -19.01
N GLY A 506 -14.62 20.18 -19.18
CA GLY A 506 -15.46 21.04 -20.02
C GLY A 506 -15.60 20.55 -21.47
N MET A 507 -14.93 19.47 -21.89
CA MET A 507 -15.10 18.91 -23.23
C MET A 507 -16.47 18.28 -23.43
N ILE A 508 -16.91 18.24 -24.69
CA ILE A 508 -18.08 17.50 -25.11
C ILE A 508 -17.63 16.09 -25.52
N VAL A 509 -18.22 15.08 -24.90
CA VAL A 509 -17.95 13.67 -25.13
C VAL A 509 -19.24 12.92 -25.47
N GLN A 510 -19.09 11.76 -26.10
CA GLN A 510 -20.11 10.74 -26.19
C GLN A 510 -19.68 9.54 -25.33
N ILE A 511 -20.63 8.91 -24.63
CA ILE A 511 -20.37 7.74 -23.79
C ILE A 511 -20.86 6.51 -24.56
N LYS A 512 -19.93 5.66 -24.99
CA LYS A 512 -20.21 4.48 -25.81
C LYS A 512 -20.05 3.20 -24.97
N SER A 513 -20.99 2.27 -25.06
CA SER A 513 -20.90 0.93 -24.47
C SER A 513 -20.10 -0.03 -25.33
N THR A 514 -19.37 -0.94 -24.67
CA THR A 514 -18.65 -2.06 -25.29
C THR A 514 -19.49 -3.35 -25.37
N GLU A 515 -20.73 -3.34 -24.88
CA GLU A 515 -21.61 -4.51 -24.94
C GLU A 515 -21.88 -4.95 -26.39
N GLU A 516 -21.58 -6.20 -26.72
CA GLU A 516 -21.76 -6.70 -28.09
C GLU A 516 -23.24 -6.73 -28.51
N PHE A 517 -24.15 -7.10 -27.60
CA PHE A 517 -25.55 -7.34 -27.96
C PHE A 517 -26.35 -6.07 -28.30
N VAL A 518 -25.88 -4.88 -27.89
CA VAL A 518 -26.51 -3.61 -28.27
C VAL A 518 -26.14 -3.18 -29.70
N GLY A 519 -25.10 -3.80 -30.28
CA GLY A 519 -24.66 -3.57 -31.66
C GLY A 519 -24.35 -2.10 -31.93
N LYS A 520 -24.91 -1.55 -33.01
CA LYS A 520 -24.75 -0.12 -33.38
C LYS A 520 -25.48 0.86 -32.44
N TYR A 521 -26.34 0.36 -31.55
CA TYR A 521 -27.11 1.18 -30.61
C TYR A 521 -26.38 1.25 -29.27
N ASN A 522 -25.17 1.79 -29.26
CA ASN A 522 -24.28 1.75 -28.10
C ASN A 522 -23.88 3.12 -27.56
N VAL A 523 -24.44 4.23 -28.04
CA VAL A 523 -24.12 5.58 -27.52
C VAL A 523 -25.22 6.10 -26.61
N LEU A 524 -24.86 6.46 -25.37
CA LEU A 524 -25.79 6.87 -24.32
C LEU A 524 -26.43 8.22 -24.66
N GLY A 525 -27.76 8.25 -24.71
CA GLY A 525 -28.53 9.49 -24.87
C GLY A 525 -29.52 9.72 -23.74
N ALA A 526 -29.82 10.99 -23.49
CA ALA A 526 -30.97 11.42 -22.72
C ALA A 526 -32.15 11.70 -23.65
N TRP A 527 -33.33 11.21 -23.32
CA TRP A 527 -34.50 11.25 -24.20
C TRP A 527 -35.71 11.74 -23.42
N THR A 528 -36.85 11.90 -24.09
CA THR A 528 -38.11 12.28 -23.43
C THR A 528 -38.67 11.17 -22.54
N THR A 529 -38.10 9.96 -22.61
CA THR A 529 -38.41 8.86 -21.70
C THR A 529 -37.82 9.11 -20.32
N PRO A 530 -38.42 8.56 -19.24
CA PRO A 530 -37.91 8.76 -17.87
C PRO A 530 -36.48 8.26 -17.64
N SER A 531 -35.98 7.35 -18.48
CA SER A 531 -34.63 6.80 -18.39
C SER A 531 -33.82 7.07 -19.66
N CYS A 532 -32.52 7.26 -19.49
CA CYS A 532 -31.53 7.27 -20.57
C CYS A 532 -31.43 5.89 -21.21
N TYR A 533 -31.16 5.84 -22.51
CA TYR A 533 -30.94 4.59 -23.25
C TYR A 533 -29.91 4.79 -24.36
N TYR A 534 -29.26 3.69 -24.77
CA TYR A 534 -28.31 3.69 -25.87
C TYR A 534 -29.01 3.80 -27.23
N TYR A 535 -28.41 4.56 -28.12
CA TYR A 535 -28.94 4.83 -29.45
C TYR A 535 -27.85 4.72 -30.52
N SER A 536 -28.29 4.80 -31.78
CA SER A 536 -27.45 4.57 -32.96
C SER A 536 -26.28 5.55 -33.03
N THR A 537 -25.11 5.05 -33.44
CA THR A 537 -23.94 5.84 -33.84
C THR A 537 -24.10 6.54 -35.20
N GLU A 538 -25.09 6.13 -36.00
CA GLU A 538 -25.30 6.62 -37.37
C GLU A 538 -25.87 8.05 -37.42
N THR A 539 -26.30 8.60 -36.29
CA THR A 539 -26.88 9.94 -36.22
C THR A 539 -26.36 10.66 -34.99
N ASN A 540 -25.82 11.86 -35.17
CA ASN A 540 -25.27 12.66 -34.08
C ASN A 540 -26.37 13.54 -33.46
N TYR A 541 -27.16 12.96 -32.56
CA TYR A 541 -28.16 13.70 -31.80
C TYR A 541 -27.51 14.46 -30.65
N GLN A 542 -27.89 15.73 -30.43
CA GLN A 542 -27.39 16.51 -29.29
C GLN A 542 -27.69 15.84 -27.94
N GLN A 543 -28.75 15.03 -27.89
CA GLN A 543 -29.13 14.18 -26.78
C GLN A 543 -28.05 13.18 -26.35
N GLN A 544 -27.15 12.79 -27.26
CA GLN A 544 -26.05 11.84 -27.02
C GLN A 544 -24.76 12.53 -26.59
N ASN A 545 -24.73 13.87 -26.60
CA ASN A 545 -23.55 14.65 -26.27
C ASN A 545 -23.62 15.11 -24.81
N TRP A 546 -22.53 14.85 -24.09
CA TRP A 546 -22.38 15.14 -22.67
C TRP A 546 -21.18 16.05 -22.47
N GLN A 547 -21.34 17.14 -21.73
CA GLN A 547 -20.23 17.95 -21.29
C GLN A 547 -19.72 17.40 -19.96
N ILE A 548 -18.45 17.00 -19.92
CA ILE A 548 -17.82 16.44 -18.72
C ILE A 548 -17.24 17.56 -17.86
N PHE A 549 -17.48 17.55 -16.55
CA PHE A 549 -16.93 18.52 -15.60
C PHE A 549 -16.29 17.80 -14.41
N LYS A 550 -15.06 18.16 -14.03
CA LYS A 550 -14.44 17.68 -12.79
C LYS A 550 -15.17 18.26 -11.59
N ASN A 551 -15.42 17.43 -10.57
CA ASN A 551 -15.86 17.89 -9.26
C ASN A 551 -14.77 18.74 -8.59
N ASN A 552 -13.51 18.34 -8.76
CA ASN A 552 -12.35 19.08 -8.28
C ASN A 552 -11.45 19.53 -9.45
N PRO A 553 -11.63 20.74 -9.99
CA PRO A 553 -10.96 21.18 -11.23
C PRO A 553 -9.54 21.71 -10.99
N ASN A 554 -8.71 20.94 -10.28
CA ASN A 554 -7.30 21.28 -9.99
C ASN A 554 -6.39 21.23 -11.22
N ASP A 555 -6.82 20.52 -12.26
CA ASP A 555 -6.20 20.53 -13.59
C ASP A 555 -7.28 20.37 -14.67
N LYS A 556 -6.85 20.47 -15.93
CA LYS A 556 -7.76 20.33 -17.08
C LYS A 556 -7.95 18.89 -17.53
N LEU A 557 -7.06 17.96 -17.20
CA LEU A 557 -7.12 16.60 -17.76
C LEU A 557 -8.13 15.76 -16.97
N ILE A 558 -8.89 14.93 -17.68
CA ILE A 558 -9.67 13.87 -17.04
C ILE A 558 -8.73 12.68 -16.81
N GLN A 559 -8.73 12.21 -15.58
CA GLN A 559 -7.77 11.25 -15.06
C GLN A 559 -8.49 10.03 -14.52
N ASP A 560 -7.78 8.90 -14.46
CA ASP A 560 -8.25 7.74 -13.72
C ASP A 560 -8.51 8.11 -12.24
N GLY A 561 -9.66 7.69 -11.72
CA GLY A 561 -10.14 8.02 -10.38
C GLY A 561 -10.81 9.39 -10.23
N ASP A 562 -10.86 10.24 -11.27
CA ASP A 562 -11.49 11.56 -11.17
C ASP A 562 -13.00 11.44 -10.89
N GLN A 563 -13.47 12.30 -9.98
CA GLN A 563 -14.90 12.58 -9.79
C GLN A 563 -15.38 13.60 -10.83
N VAL A 564 -16.43 13.26 -11.57
CA VAL A 564 -16.95 14.05 -12.69
C VAL A 564 -18.48 14.14 -12.71
N TYR A 565 -18.99 15.22 -13.30
CA TYR A 565 -20.39 15.39 -13.68
C TYR A 565 -20.51 15.30 -15.20
N PHE A 566 -21.62 14.75 -15.69
CA PHE A 566 -21.96 14.76 -17.12
C PHE A 566 -23.21 15.61 -17.32
N LYS A 567 -23.06 16.78 -17.94
CA LYS A 567 -24.19 17.66 -18.31
C LYS A 567 -24.66 17.35 -19.71
N ASN A 568 -25.95 17.06 -19.89
CA ASN A 568 -26.46 16.82 -21.23
C ASN A 568 -26.50 18.12 -22.05
N ILE A 569 -26.06 18.09 -23.31
CA ILE A 569 -26.05 19.28 -24.16
C ILE A 569 -27.46 19.72 -24.58
N TYR A 570 -28.37 18.77 -24.79
CA TYR A 570 -29.76 19.06 -25.19
C TYR A 570 -30.62 19.48 -23.99
N TYR A 571 -30.57 18.70 -22.90
CA TYR A 571 -31.26 19.02 -21.64
C TYR A 571 -30.39 19.92 -20.76
N LYS A 572 -30.42 21.23 -21.07
CA LYS A 572 -29.61 22.24 -20.39
C LYS A 572 -29.70 22.14 -18.87
N ASP A 573 -28.54 22.25 -18.23
CA ASP A 573 -28.35 22.22 -16.78
C ASP A 573 -28.80 20.92 -16.09
N GLN A 574 -28.97 19.83 -16.84
CA GLN A 574 -29.27 18.52 -16.25
C GLN A 574 -28.03 17.61 -16.25
N ASN A 575 -27.73 17.09 -15.06
CA ASN A 575 -26.67 16.11 -14.84
C ASN A 575 -27.20 14.69 -15.09
N LEU A 576 -26.34 13.80 -15.59
CA LEU A 576 -26.55 12.35 -15.56
C LEU A 576 -26.57 11.87 -14.11
N VAL A 577 -27.65 11.21 -13.71
CA VAL A 577 -27.87 10.76 -12.33
C VAL A 577 -28.53 9.40 -12.28
N SER A 578 -28.46 8.75 -11.13
CA SER A 578 -29.18 7.51 -10.86
C SER A 578 -30.69 7.71 -10.73
N ASN A 579 -31.45 6.69 -11.11
CA ASN A 579 -32.90 6.60 -10.95
C ASN A 579 -33.31 5.15 -10.66
N GLY A 580 -33.11 4.73 -9.40
CA GLY A 580 -33.27 3.33 -9.03
C GLY A 580 -32.25 2.46 -9.75
N LEU A 581 -32.73 1.49 -10.55
CA LEU A 581 -31.88 0.59 -11.34
C LEU A 581 -31.37 1.21 -12.65
N TYR A 582 -31.88 2.36 -13.07
CA TYR A 582 -31.57 2.97 -14.38
C TYR A 582 -30.93 4.35 -14.23
N LEU A 583 -30.53 4.93 -15.36
CA LEU A 583 -29.98 6.29 -15.46
C LEU A 583 -31.04 7.28 -15.93
N THR A 584 -30.96 8.53 -15.48
CA THR A 584 -31.79 9.64 -15.97
C THR A 584 -31.00 10.95 -15.97
N THR A 585 -31.65 12.06 -16.35
CA THR A 585 -31.10 13.40 -16.16
C THR A 585 -31.96 14.20 -15.17
N LYS A 586 -31.32 14.94 -14.27
CA LYS A 586 -32.01 15.86 -13.34
C LYS A 586 -31.30 17.19 -13.26
N LYS A 587 -32.08 18.26 -13.11
CA LYS A 587 -31.58 19.61 -12.91
C LYS A 587 -31.10 19.79 -11.47
N ASP A 588 -29.99 20.50 -11.30
CA ASP A 588 -29.49 20.95 -9.99
C ASP A 588 -29.25 19.82 -8.97
N VAL A 589 -28.88 18.63 -9.43
CA VAL A 589 -28.52 17.48 -8.56
C VAL A 589 -27.00 17.31 -8.52
N ASP A 590 -26.46 17.20 -7.31
CA ASP A 590 -25.03 17.07 -7.04
C ASP A 590 -24.57 15.60 -6.98
N GLU A 591 -24.98 14.78 -7.95
CA GLU A 591 -24.50 13.40 -8.08
C GLU A 591 -23.32 13.34 -9.05
N PHE A 592 -22.18 12.88 -8.56
CA PHE A 592 -20.97 12.69 -9.36
C PHE A 592 -20.72 11.22 -9.69
N TRP A 593 -19.85 11.03 -10.68
CA TRP A 593 -19.37 9.74 -11.15
C TRP A 593 -17.85 9.65 -11.02
N ILE A 594 -17.32 8.46 -10.83
CA ILE A 594 -15.89 8.18 -10.77
C ILE A 594 -15.53 7.39 -12.03
N ILE A 595 -14.52 7.87 -12.75
CA ILE A 595 -13.96 7.18 -13.93
C ILE A 595 -12.87 6.22 -13.44
N GLU A 596 -12.95 4.95 -13.83
CA GLU A 596 -11.96 3.93 -13.47
C GLU A 596 -11.46 3.25 -14.75
N LYS A 597 -10.23 3.51 -15.19
CA LYS A 597 -9.68 2.89 -16.41
C LYS A 597 -9.68 1.36 -16.30
N VAL A 598 -9.94 0.69 -17.42
CA VAL A 598 -9.75 -0.77 -17.50
C VAL A 598 -8.24 -1.01 -17.54
N GLU A 599 -7.71 -1.79 -16.58
CA GLU A 599 -6.31 -2.20 -16.61
C GLU A 599 -6.06 -3.14 -17.80
N ASP A 600 -5.03 -2.85 -18.60
CA ASP A 600 -4.58 -3.75 -19.66
C ASP A 600 -4.16 -5.07 -19.00
N GLN A 601 -4.83 -6.19 -19.34
CA GLN A 601 -4.48 -7.51 -18.80
C GLN A 601 -3.16 -8.09 -19.34
N ASP A 602 -2.38 -7.30 -20.08
CA ASP A 602 -1.13 -7.68 -20.73
C ASP A 602 0.06 -6.80 -20.25
N SER A 603 0.30 -6.74 -18.94
CA SER A 603 1.56 -6.22 -18.38
C SER A 603 2.16 -7.13 -17.33
#